data_AF-A0A7J8C6Q6-F1
#
_entry.id   AF-A0A7J8C6Q6-F1
#
_cell.length_a   1.000
_cell.length_b   1.000
_cell.length_c   1.000
_cell.angle_alpha   90.00
_cell.angle_beta   90.00
_cell.angle_gamma   90.00
#
_symmetry.space_group_name_H-M   'P 1'
#
loop_
_entity.id
_entity.type
_entity.pdbx_description
1 polymer ?
#
loop_
_entity_poly.entity_id
_entity_poly.type
_entity_poly.pdbx_seq_one_letter_code
_entity_poly.pdbx_strand_id
1 'polypeptide(L)'
;MEDGVYEPPDLTPEERMELENIRRRKQELLVEIQRLREELSEAMSEVEGLEANEGSKTLQRNRKMAMGRKKFNMDPKKGIQFLVENELLQNTPEEIARFLYKGEGLNKTAIGDYLGEREELNLAVLHAFVDLHEFTDLNLVQALRQFLWSFRLPGEAQKIDRMMEAFAQRYCLCNPGVFQSTDTCYVLSFAVIMLNTSLHNPNVRDKPGLERFVAMNRGINEGGDLPEELLRNLYDSIRNEPFKIPEDDGNDLTHTFFNPDREGWLLKLGGPLPPLPFQGAG
;
A
#
# COMPACT_ATOMS: atom_id res chain seq x y z
N MET A 1 70.65 11.39 -0.53
CA MET A 1 71.87 10.56 -0.46
C MET A 1 72.20 10.22 -1.90
N GLU A 2 73.37 10.63 -2.38
CA GLU A 2 73.79 10.44 -3.77
C GLU A 2 73.79 8.95 -4.13
N ASP A 3 73.05 8.58 -5.18
CA ASP A 3 73.14 7.27 -5.83
C ASP A 3 74.52 7.19 -6.53
N GLY A 4 75.55 6.84 -5.76
CA GLY A 4 76.87 6.50 -6.29
C GLY A 4 76.76 5.24 -7.13
N VAL A 5 76.92 5.38 -8.45
CA VAL A 5 76.95 4.26 -9.39
C VAL A 5 78.19 3.41 -9.10
N TYR A 6 78.04 2.36 -8.28
CA TYR A 6 79.10 1.41 -8.01
C TYR A 6 79.43 0.61 -9.27
N GLU A 7 80.67 0.73 -9.76
CA GLU A 7 81.21 -0.08 -10.85
C GLU A 7 82.20 -1.12 -10.31
N PRO A 8 81.90 -2.42 -10.43
CA PRO A 8 82.83 -3.47 -10.09
C PRO A 8 84.11 -3.38 -10.96
N PRO A 9 85.32 -3.44 -10.38
CA PRO A 9 86.56 -3.19 -11.10
C PRO A 9 86.92 -4.26 -12.17
N ASP A 10 86.38 -5.48 -12.06
CA ASP A 10 86.85 -6.67 -12.81
C ASP A 10 85.91 -7.14 -13.95
N LEU A 11 85.06 -6.27 -14.50
CA LEU A 11 84.12 -6.67 -15.57
C LEU A 11 84.77 -6.74 -16.96
N THR A 12 84.46 -7.80 -17.71
CA THR A 12 84.78 -7.92 -19.15
C THR A 12 83.96 -6.90 -19.98
N PRO A 13 84.38 -6.58 -21.23
CA PRO A 13 83.65 -5.63 -22.07
C PRO A 13 82.18 -6.03 -22.33
N GLU A 14 81.91 -7.33 -22.46
CA GLU A 14 80.56 -7.88 -22.67
C GLU A 14 79.69 -7.71 -21.41
N GLU A 15 80.24 -8.01 -20.22
CA GLU A 15 79.53 -7.84 -18.95
C GLU A 15 79.27 -6.36 -18.61
N ARG A 16 80.15 -5.43 -19.03
CA ARG A 16 79.89 -3.98 -18.90
C ARG A 16 78.69 -3.54 -19.75
N MET A 17 78.59 -4.07 -20.97
CA MET A 17 77.48 -3.76 -21.87
C MET A 17 76.15 -4.35 -21.37
N GLU A 18 76.16 -5.57 -20.80
CA GLU A 18 74.98 -6.14 -20.12
C GLU A 18 74.57 -5.33 -18.88
N LEU A 19 75.53 -4.94 -18.03
CA LEU A 19 75.24 -4.12 -16.84
C LEU A 19 74.60 -2.78 -17.23
N GLU A 20 75.07 -2.16 -18.31
CA GLU A 20 74.52 -0.91 -18.83
C GLU A 20 73.10 -1.11 -19.39
N ASN A 21 72.84 -2.24 -20.07
CA ASN A 21 71.49 -2.61 -20.51
C ASN A 21 70.54 -2.88 -19.33
N ILE A 22 71.01 -3.57 -18.28
CA ILE A 22 70.23 -3.81 -17.05
C ILE A 22 69.93 -2.49 -16.34
N ARG A 23 70.92 -1.59 -16.22
CA ARG A 23 70.73 -0.25 -15.62
C ARG A 23 69.69 0.56 -16.40
N ARG A 24 69.77 0.56 -17.72
CA ARG A 24 68.79 1.21 -18.61
C ARG A 24 67.39 0.62 -18.42
N ARG A 25 67.26 -0.70 -18.44
CA ARG A 25 65.98 -1.39 -18.23
C ARG A 25 65.39 -1.13 -16.86
N LYS A 26 66.23 -1.09 -15.82
CA LYS A 26 65.83 -0.69 -14.45
C LYS A 26 65.29 0.74 -14.45
N GLN A 27 65.94 1.66 -15.15
CA GLN A 27 65.48 3.05 -15.28
C GLN A 27 64.13 3.15 -15.99
N GLU A 28 63.96 2.41 -17.09
CA GLU A 28 62.67 2.31 -17.81
C GLU A 28 61.55 1.78 -16.90
N LEU A 29 61.80 0.68 -16.18
CA LEU A 29 60.83 0.10 -15.25
C LEU A 29 60.50 1.03 -14.09
N LEU A 30 61.47 1.80 -13.58
CA LEU A 30 61.22 2.78 -12.51
C LEU A 30 60.32 3.91 -13.00
N VAL A 31 60.51 4.39 -14.22
CA VAL A 31 59.64 5.40 -14.85
C VAL A 31 58.23 4.82 -15.04
N GLU A 32 58.12 3.57 -15.47
CA GLU A 32 56.83 2.91 -15.67
C GLU A 32 56.08 2.66 -14.35
N ILE A 33 56.77 2.24 -13.29
CA ILE A 33 56.20 2.13 -11.93
C ILE A 33 55.72 3.48 -11.43
N GLN A 34 56.48 4.55 -11.68
CA GLN A 34 56.10 5.91 -11.27
C GLN A 34 54.82 6.35 -12.00
N ARG A 35 54.76 6.11 -13.32
CA ARG A 35 53.57 6.41 -14.13
C ARG A 35 52.35 5.62 -13.66
N LEU A 36 52.49 4.31 -13.43
CA LEU A 36 51.40 3.47 -12.92
C LEU A 36 50.92 3.90 -11.54
N ARG A 37 51.80 4.41 -10.67
CA ARG A 37 51.41 4.98 -9.38
C ARG A 37 50.58 6.25 -9.53
N GLU A 38 50.93 7.11 -10.47
CA GLU A 38 50.17 8.33 -10.77
C GLU A 38 48.80 7.97 -11.33
N GLU A 39 48.72 7.06 -12.31
CA GLU A 39 47.46 6.55 -12.86
C GLU A 39 46.57 5.92 -11.77
N LEU A 40 47.14 5.12 -10.87
CA LEU A 40 46.39 4.52 -9.76
C LEU A 40 45.87 5.60 -8.79
N SER A 41 46.67 6.62 -8.49
CA SER A 41 46.28 7.72 -7.62
C SER A 41 45.14 8.55 -8.22
N GLU A 42 45.17 8.80 -9.52
CA GLU A 42 44.10 9.49 -10.24
C GLU A 42 42.81 8.66 -10.22
N ALA A 43 42.90 7.37 -10.56
CA ALA A 43 41.75 6.46 -10.54
C ALA A 43 41.11 6.35 -9.15
N MET A 44 41.92 6.28 -8.08
CA MET A 44 41.41 6.28 -6.70
C MET A 44 40.66 7.58 -6.36
N SER A 45 41.20 8.73 -6.76
CA SER A 45 40.55 10.02 -6.54
C SER A 45 39.23 10.16 -7.30
N GLU A 46 39.14 9.60 -8.51
CA GLU A 46 37.89 9.56 -9.28
C GLU A 46 36.83 8.69 -8.60
N VAL A 47 37.21 7.50 -8.11
CA VAL A 47 36.31 6.59 -7.38
C VAL A 47 35.76 7.25 -6.12
N GLU A 48 36.61 7.86 -5.29
CA GLU A 48 36.19 8.59 -4.10
C GLU A 48 35.23 9.75 -4.43
N GLY A 49 35.49 10.46 -5.54
CA GLY A 49 34.62 11.54 -6.03
C GLY A 49 33.24 11.05 -6.47
N LEU A 50 33.17 9.88 -7.12
CA LEU A 50 31.91 9.26 -7.52
C LEU A 50 31.09 8.80 -6.30
N GLU A 51 31.72 8.13 -5.33
CA GLU A 51 31.06 7.67 -4.11
C GLU A 51 30.47 8.83 -3.29
N ALA A 52 31.23 9.92 -3.13
CA ALA A 52 30.77 11.12 -2.42
C ALA A 52 29.56 11.77 -3.14
N ASN A 53 29.58 11.80 -4.47
CA ASN A 53 28.49 12.35 -5.28
C ASN A 53 27.23 11.47 -5.22
N GLU A 54 27.38 10.14 -5.27
CA GLU A 54 26.28 9.19 -5.10
C GLU A 54 25.64 9.27 -3.71
N GLY A 55 26.45 9.42 -2.66
CA GLY A 55 25.96 9.64 -1.30
C GLY A 55 25.10 10.92 -1.18
N SER A 56 25.56 12.02 -1.78
CA SER A 56 24.83 13.30 -1.82
C SER A 56 23.51 13.20 -2.59
N LYS A 57 23.53 12.56 -3.77
CA LYS A 57 22.33 12.32 -4.59
C LYS A 57 21.31 11.44 -3.86
N THR A 58 21.77 10.41 -3.15
CA THR A 58 20.91 9.51 -2.37
C THR A 58 20.24 10.25 -1.22
N LEU A 59 20.97 11.07 -0.47
CA LEU A 59 20.42 11.92 0.58
C LEU A 59 19.38 12.90 0.03
N GLN A 60 19.66 13.53 -1.11
CA GLN A 60 18.72 14.44 -1.76
C GLN A 60 17.46 13.71 -2.24
N ARG A 61 17.61 12.52 -2.84
CA ARG A 61 16.48 11.67 -3.25
C ARG A 61 15.61 11.28 -2.06
N ASN A 62 16.21 10.84 -0.96
CA ASN A 62 15.49 10.48 0.27
C ASN A 62 14.74 11.68 0.87
N ARG A 63 15.36 12.87 0.88
CA ARG A 63 14.70 14.09 1.36
C ARG A 63 13.50 14.47 0.49
N LYS A 64 13.63 14.41 -0.84
CA LYS A 64 12.50 14.67 -1.75
C LYS A 64 11.41 13.62 -1.58
N MET A 65 11.75 12.35 -1.41
CA MET A 65 10.79 11.26 -1.15
C MET A 65 9.99 11.51 0.13
N ALA A 66 10.67 11.86 1.22
CA ALA A 66 10.00 12.22 2.48
C ALA A 66 9.08 13.44 2.32
N MET A 67 9.48 14.44 1.54
CA MET A 67 8.63 15.59 1.24
C MET A 67 7.41 15.21 0.38
N GLY A 68 7.58 14.31 -0.59
CA GLY A 68 6.48 13.79 -1.42
C GLY A 68 5.46 13.01 -0.59
N ARG A 69 5.90 12.15 0.34
CA ARG A 69 5.02 11.46 1.30
C ARG A 69 4.25 12.45 2.18
N LYS A 70 4.91 13.48 2.70
CA LYS A 70 4.23 14.55 3.47
C LYS A 70 3.18 15.29 2.63
N LYS A 71 3.50 15.60 1.37
CA LYS A 71 2.55 16.21 0.43
C LYS A 71 1.36 15.29 0.17
N PHE A 72 1.59 14.00 -0.06
CA PHE A 72 0.54 13.00 -0.24
C PHE A 72 -0.41 12.96 0.95
N ASN A 73 0.12 12.94 2.18
CA ASN A 73 -0.70 12.91 3.40
C ASN A 73 -1.56 14.17 3.60
N MET A 74 -1.23 15.29 2.93
CA MET A 74 -2.03 16.52 2.95
C MET A 74 -3.00 16.60 1.76
N ASP A 75 -2.55 16.18 0.58
CA ASP A 75 -3.29 16.18 -0.67
C ASP A 75 -2.73 15.05 -1.56
N PRO A 76 -3.42 13.90 -1.63
CA PRO A 76 -2.91 12.72 -2.33
C PRO A 76 -2.56 12.99 -3.79
N LYS A 77 -3.40 13.77 -4.50
CA LYS A 77 -3.21 14.09 -5.91
C LYS A 77 -1.95 14.92 -6.12
N LYS A 78 -1.75 15.98 -5.31
CA LYS A 78 -0.53 16.80 -5.36
C LYS A 78 0.71 16.03 -4.91
N GLY A 79 0.57 15.10 -3.98
CA GLY A 79 1.65 14.23 -3.52
C GLY A 79 2.18 13.33 -4.64
N ILE A 80 1.27 12.60 -5.31
CA ILE A 80 1.63 11.77 -6.47
C ILE A 80 2.23 12.63 -7.58
N GLN A 81 1.60 13.76 -7.92
CA GLN A 81 2.12 14.69 -8.93
C GLN A 81 3.56 15.14 -8.60
N PHE A 82 3.82 15.54 -7.36
CA PHE A 82 5.17 15.95 -6.93
C PHE A 82 6.20 14.83 -7.07
N LEU A 83 5.82 13.59 -6.71
CA LEU A 83 6.72 12.43 -6.82
C LEU A 83 7.04 12.10 -8.28
N VAL A 84 6.04 12.22 -9.17
CA VAL A 84 6.20 12.02 -10.61
C VAL A 84 7.08 13.10 -11.23
N GLU A 85 6.82 14.37 -10.95
CA GLU A 85 7.59 15.52 -11.47
C GLU A 85 9.06 15.51 -11.01
N ASN A 86 9.35 14.84 -9.89
CA ASN A 86 10.71 14.70 -9.36
C ASN A 86 11.38 13.37 -9.73
N GLU A 87 10.79 12.58 -10.63
CA GLU A 87 11.32 11.28 -11.08
C GLU A 87 11.55 10.29 -9.92
N LEU A 88 10.71 10.40 -8.89
CA LEU A 88 10.70 9.51 -7.72
C LEU A 88 9.69 8.38 -7.87
N LEU A 89 8.67 8.58 -8.71
CA LEU A 89 7.58 7.64 -8.99
C LEU A 89 7.24 7.73 -10.47
N GLN A 90 7.02 6.60 -11.15
CA GLN A 90 6.54 6.63 -12.53
C GLN A 90 5.04 6.90 -12.55
N ASN A 91 4.57 7.62 -13.56
CA ASN A 91 3.14 7.93 -13.72
C ASN A 91 2.36 6.78 -14.39
N THR A 92 2.50 5.58 -13.85
CA THR A 92 1.77 4.39 -14.31
C THR A 92 0.91 3.84 -13.16
N PRO A 93 -0.28 3.28 -13.45
CA PRO A 93 -1.17 2.75 -12.43
C PRO A 93 -0.49 1.74 -11.49
N GLU A 94 0.35 0.86 -12.05
CA GLU A 94 1.01 -0.22 -11.32
C GLU A 94 2.08 0.30 -10.35
N GLU A 95 2.88 1.30 -10.77
CA GLU A 95 3.91 1.89 -9.90
C GLU A 95 3.29 2.72 -8.78
N ILE A 96 2.23 3.48 -9.08
CA ILE A 96 1.47 4.21 -8.06
C ILE A 96 0.83 3.21 -7.08
N ALA A 97 0.20 2.13 -7.58
CA ALA A 97 -0.39 1.09 -6.74
C ALA A 97 0.65 0.44 -5.82
N ARG A 98 1.84 0.08 -6.33
CA ARG A 98 2.94 -0.47 -5.51
C ARG A 98 3.42 0.51 -4.44
N PHE A 99 3.52 1.79 -4.78
CA PHE A 99 3.85 2.84 -3.83
C PHE A 99 2.82 2.95 -2.69
N LEU A 100 1.53 2.95 -3.04
CA LEU A 100 0.44 2.99 -2.06
C LEU A 100 0.41 1.71 -1.20
N TYR A 101 0.57 0.54 -1.82
CA TYR A 101 0.54 -0.75 -1.14
C TYR A 101 1.68 -0.92 -0.15
N LYS A 102 2.88 -0.43 -0.49
CA LYS A 102 4.01 -0.39 0.45
C LYS A 102 3.71 0.51 1.65
N GLY A 103 2.96 1.60 1.45
CA GLY A 103 2.40 2.43 2.52
C GLY A 103 3.41 3.12 3.44
N GLU A 104 4.70 3.12 3.10
CA GLU A 104 5.77 3.53 4.02
C GLU A 104 5.70 5.04 4.29
N GLY A 105 5.25 5.44 5.49
CA GLY A 105 5.08 6.84 5.87
C GLY A 105 3.89 7.55 5.20
N LEU A 106 2.95 6.79 4.67
CA LEU A 106 1.70 7.29 4.11
C LEU A 106 0.56 7.16 5.13
N ASN A 107 -0.30 8.17 5.16
CA ASN A 107 -1.54 8.13 5.93
C ASN A 107 -2.54 7.22 5.21
N LYS A 108 -3.15 6.28 5.93
CA LYS A 108 -4.02 5.26 5.32
C LYS A 108 -5.40 5.76 4.93
N THR A 109 -5.88 6.82 5.57
CA THR A 109 -7.07 7.56 5.13
C THR A 109 -6.80 8.25 3.79
N ALA A 110 -5.64 8.90 3.65
CA ALA A 110 -5.24 9.54 2.39
C ALA A 110 -5.09 8.53 1.23
N ILE A 111 -4.66 7.29 1.52
CA ILE A 111 -4.66 6.19 0.54
C ILE A 111 -6.10 5.85 0.12
N GLY A 112 -7.01 5.63 1.08
CA GLY A 112 -8.41 5.32 0.81
C GLY A 112 -9.11 6.41 0.00
N ASP A 113 -8.87 7.67 0.35
CA ASP A 113 -9.42 8.83 -0.34
C ASP A 113 -9.01 8.87 -1.82
N TYR A 114 -7.73 8.61 -2.11
CA TYR A 114 -7.17 8.59 -3.46
C TYR A 114 -7.67 7.40 -4.27
N LEU A 115 -7.66 6.19 -3.70
CA LEU A 115 -8.13 4.97 -4.38
C LEU A 115 -9.64 5.03 -4.65
N GLY A 116 -10.39 5.71 -3.80
CA GLY A 116 -11.83 5.90 -3.96
C GLY A 116 -12.22 6.95 -5.01
N GLU A 117 -11.30 7.72 -5.59
CA GLU A 117 -11.64 8.73 -6.59
C GLU A 117 -12.19 8.14 -7.90
N ARG A 118 -12.99 8.93 -8.63
CA ARG A 118 -13.65 8.50 -9.88
C ARG A 118 -12.85 8.75 -11.17
N GLU A 119 -11.69 9.38 -11.04
CA GLU A 119 -10.82 9.69 -12.18
C GLU A 119 -10.26 8.40 -12.78
N GLU A 120 -10.08 8.36 -14.10
CA GLU A 120 -9.66 7.15 -14.84
C GLU A 120 -8.36 6.55 -14.30
N LEU A 121 -7.36 7.39 -14.01
CA LEU A 121 -6.10 6.95 -13.41
C LEU A 121 -6.32 6.34 -12.02
N ASN A 122 -7.17 6.94 -11.19
CA ASN A 122 -7.45 6.45 -9.84
C ASN A 122 -8.16 5.10 -9.86
N LEU A 123 -9.10 4.89 -10.79
CA LEU A 123 -9.75 3.61 -11.01
C LEU A 123 -8.75 2.54 -11.46
N ALA A 124 -7.86 2.86 -12.41
CA ALA A 124 -6.81 1.94 -12.85
C ALA A 124 -5.84 1.60 -11.71
N VAL A 125 -5.46 2.59 -10.89
CA VAL A 125 -4.63 2.39 -9.69
C VAL A 125 -5.34 1.51 -8.68
N LEU A 126 -6.65 1.69 -8.46
CA LEU A 126 -7.45 0.85 -7.56
C LEU A 126 -7.39 -0.62 -8.01
N HIS A 127 -7.66 -0.90 -9.28
CA HIS A 127 -7.58 -2.27 -9.80
C HIS A 127 -6.18 -2.87 -9.63
N ALA A 128 -5.13 -2.12 -10.01
CA ALA A 128 -3.75 -2.56 -9.81
C ALA A 128 -3.39 -2.76 -8.32
N PHE A 129 -3.97 -1.96 -7.42
CA PHE A 129 -3.76 -2.07 -5.98
C PHE A 129 -4.45 -3.30 -5.39
N VAL A 130 -5.68 -3.62 -5.82
CA VAL A 130 -6.36 -4.84 -5.39
C VAL A 130 -5.64 -6.08 -5.96
N ASP A 131 -5.07 -5.99 -7.16
CA ASP A 131 -4.28 -7.07 -7.77
C ASP A 131 -3.00 -7.43 -7.01
N LEU A 132 -2.44 -6.49 -6.21
CA LEU A 132 -1.31 -6.74 -5.31
C LEU A 132 -1.70 -7.58 -4.08
N HIS A 133 -2.99 -7.78 -3.83
CA HIS A 133 -3.46 -8.64 -2.74
C HIS A 133 -3.61 -10.09 -3.23
N GLU A 134 -3.03 -11.02 -2.46
CA GLU A 134 -3.10 -12.45 -2.71
C GLU A 134 -4.25 -13.07 -1.92
N PHE A 135 -5.41 -13.21 -2.56
CA PHE A 135 -6.62 -13.76 -1.93
C PHE A 135 -6.83 -15.26 -2.17
N THR A 136 -5.96 -15.91 -2.92
CA THR A 136 -6.05 -17.35 -3.21
C THR A 136 -6.02 -18.16 -1.91
N ASP A 137 -6.92 -19.14 -1.81
CA ASP A 137 -7.07 -20.03 -0.64
C ASP A 137 -7.43 -19.32 0.68
N LEU A 138 -7.78 -18.03 0.64
CA LEU A 138 -8.29 -17.29 1.79
C LEU A 138 -9.81 -17.30 1.80
N ASN A 139 -10.40 -17.48 2.98
CA ASN A 139 -11.83 -17.22 3.15
C ASN A 139 -12.11 -15.70 3.09
N LEU A 140 -13.39 -15.34 2.91
CA LEU A 140 -13.78 -13.94 2.71
C LEU A 140 -13.35 -13.01 3.86
N VAL A 141 -13.44 -13.47 5.11
CA VAL A 141 -13.02 -12.67 6.29
C VAL A 141 -11.51 -12.47 6.29
N GLN A 142 -10.71 -13.48 5.95
CA GLN A 142 -9.25 -13.37 5.87
C GLN A 142 -8.83 -12.37 4.78
N ALA A 143 -9.45 -12.45 3.60
CA ALA A 143 -9.21 -11.51 2.51
C ALA A 143 -9.61 -10.08 2.91
N LEU A 144 -10.77 -9.89 3.54
CA LEU A 144 -11.21 -8.59 4.06
C LEU A 144 -10.24 -8.03 5.10
N ARG A 145 -9.70 -8.86 6.01
CA ARG A 145 -8.68 -8.41 6.98
C ARG A 145 -7.44 -7.87 6.30
N GLN A 146 -6.93 -8.57 5.28
CA GLN A 146 -5.76 -8.09 4.54
C GLN A 146 -6.07 -6.79 3.79
N PHE A 147 -7.21 -6.73 3.11
CA PHE A 147 -7.62 -5.58 2.31
C PHE A 147 -7.82 -4.33 3.17
N LEU A 148 -8.59 -4.44 4.26
CA LEU A 148 -8.89 -3.34 5.19
C LEU A 148 -7.68 -2.97 6.07
N TRP A 149 -6.60 -3.77 6.07
CA TRP A 149 -5.35 -3.38 6.71
C TRP A 149 -4.53 -2.42 5.84
N SER A 150 -4.74 -2.40 4.53
CA SER A 150 -3.89 -1.64 3.60
C SER A 150 -4.27 -0.14 3.53
N PHE A 151 -5.51 0.21 3.87
CA PHE A 151 -6.03 1.59 3.83
C PHE A 151 -7.24 1.74 4.79
N ARG A 152 -7.74 2.96 5.01
CA ARG A 152 -9.03 3.17 5.70
C ARG A 152 -10.13 3.48 4.70
N LEU A 153 -11.30 2.87 4.89
CA LEU A 153 -12.44 3.11 4.00
C LEU A 153 -12.85 4.60 4.06
N PRO A 154 -13.09 5.23 2.91
CA PRO A 154 -13.57 6.61 2.84
C PRO A 154 -15.00 6.71 3.42
N GLY A 155 -15.42 7.92 3.79
CA GLY A 155 -16.76 8.14 4.35
C GLY A 155 -17.88 8.20 3.30
N GLU A 156 -17.54 8.53 2.05
CA GLU A 156 -18.52 8.69 0.99
C GLU A 156 -18.94 7.33 0.40
N ALA A 157 -20.25 7.06 0.41
CA ALA A 157 -20.82 5.80 -0.06
C ALA A 157 -20.34 5.40 -1.47
N GLN A 158 -20.24 6.35 -2.40
CA GLN A 158 -19.78 6.09 -3.77
C GLN A 158 -18.32 5.66 -3.85
N LYS A 159 -17.47 6.11 -2.92
CA LYS A 159 -16.07 5.70 -2.87
C LYS A 159 -15.95 4.30 -2.27
N ILE A 160 -16.67 4.03 -1.19
CA ILE A 160 -16.75 2.70 -0.57
C ILE A 160 -17.21 1.66 -1.60
N ASP A 161 -18.27 1.98 -2.34
CA ASP A 161 -18.85 1.13 -3.37
C ASP A 161 -17.81 0.65 -4.39
N ARG A 162 -17.07 1.59 -5.01
CA ARG A 162 -15.98 1.28 -5.96
C ARG A 162 -14.91 0.36 -5.37
N MET A 163 -14.50 0.62 -4.13
CA MET A 163 -13.44 -0.17 -3.48
C MET A 163 -13.91 -1.59 -3.16
N MET A 164 -15.15 -1.73 -2.68
CA MET A 164 -15.73 -3.03 -2.35
C MET A 164 -16.08 -3.84 -3.59
N GLU A 165 -16.48 -3.19 -4.69
CA GLU A 165 -16.70 -3.84 -5.98
C GLU A 165 -15.38 -4.39 -6.54
N ALA A 166 -14.31 -3.58 -6.56
CA ALA A 166 -12.98 -4.03 -6.98
C ALA A 166 -12.46 -5.20 -6.12
N PHE A 167 -12.68 -5.14 -4.80
CA PHE A 167 -12.36 -6.25 -3.89
C PHE A 167 -13.13 -7.52 -4.24
N ALA A 168 -14.46 -7.43 -4.41
CA ALA A 168 -15.30 -8.58 -4.69
C ALA A 168 -14.92 -9.24 -6.03
N GLN A 169 -14.65 -8.43 -7.06
CA GLN A 169 -14.18 -8.92 -8.37
C GLN A 169 -12.88 -9.70 -8.22
N ARG A 170 -11.90 -9.13 -7.49
CA ARG A 170 -10.61 -9.80 -7.25
C ARG A 170 -10.78 -11.09 -6.44
N TYR A 171 -11.58 -11.08 -5.39
CA TYR A 171 -11.79 -12.25 -4.53
C TYR A 171 -12.37 -13.42 -5.34
N CYS A 172 -13.40 -13.16 -6.16
CA CYS A 172 -14.00 -14.17 -7.03
C CYS A 172 -13.03 -14.69 -8.09
N LEU A 173 -12.15 -13.84 -8.63
CA LEU A 173 -11.11 -14.24 -9.56
C LEU A 173 -10.09 -15.19 -8.91
N CYS A 174 -9.67 -14.90 -7.67
CA CYS A 174 -8.74 -15.74 -6.92
C CYS A 174 -9.36 -17.05 -6.40
N ASN A 175 -10.68 -17.06 -6.16
CA ASN A 175 -11.41 -18.18 -5.56
C ASN A 175 -12.61 -18.58 -6.42
N PRO A 176 -12.38 -19.13 -7.63
CA PRO A 176 -13.46 -19.47 -8.55
C PRO A 176 -14.37 -20.55 -7.96
N GLY A 177 -15.69 -20.37 -8.10
CA GLY A 177 -16.70 -21.33 -7.66
C GLY A 177 -17.13 -21.23 -6.19
N VAL A 178 -16.52 -20.33 -5.39
CA VAL A 178 -16.99 -20.06 -4.01
C VAL A 178 -18.33 -19.32 -4.01
N PHE A 179 -18.49 -18.34 -4.90
CA PHE A 179 -19.71 -17.55 -5.08
C PHE A 179 -20.21 -17.64 -6.53
N GLN A 180 -21.53 -17.57 -6.74
CA GLN A 180 -22.12 -17.60 -8.09
C GLN A 180 -21.89 -16.30 -8.86
N SER A 181 -21.80 -15.18 -8.15
CA SER A 181 -21.61 -13.86 -8.73
C SER A 181 -20.70 -12.97 -7.86
N THR A 182 -20.13 -11.95 -8.48
CA THR A 182 -19.44 -10.86 -7.77
C THR A 182 -20.39 -10.17 -6.80
N ASP A 183 -21.65 -9.99 -7.17
CA ASP A 183 -22.68 -9.36 -6.35
C ASP A 183 -22.89 -10.14 -5.05
N THR A 184 -22.92 -11.47 -5.10
CA THR A 184 -22.97 -12.33 -3.90
C THR A 184 -21.80 -12.04 -2.96
N CYS A 185 -20.57 -11.98 -3.50
CA CYS A 185 -19.37 -11.70 -2.71
C CYS A 185 -19.40 -10.28 -2.11
N TYR A 186 -19.83 -9.30 -2.89
CA TYR A 186 -19.97 -7.90 -2.48
C TYR A 186 -20.98 -7.75 -1.33
N VAL A 187 -22.20 -8.25 -1.50
CA VAL A 187 -23.26 -8.15 -0.47
C VAL A 187 -22.85 -8.90 0.80
N LEU A 188 -22.28 -10.09 0.66
CA LEU A 188 -21.80 -10.86 1.81
C LEU A 188 -20.66 -10.14 2.55
N SER A 189 -19.79 -9.41 1.83
CA SER A 189 -18.72 -8.62 2.44
C SER A 189 -19.30 -7.52 3.34
N PHE A 190 -20.35 -6.81 2.90
CA PHE A 190 -21.05 -5.85 3.76
C PHE A 190 -21.76 -6.53 4.93
N ALA A 191 -22.37 -7.70 4.73
CA ALA A 191 -22.97 -8.46 5.82
C ALA A 191 -21.94 -8.84 6.90
N VAL A 192 -20.72 -9.21 6.50
CA VAL A 192 -19.60 -9.50 7.39
C VAL A 192 -19.12 -8.23 8.12
N ILE A 193 -19.03 -7.09 7.44
CA ILE A 193 -18.66 -5.81 8.06
C ILE A 193 -19.72 -5.37 9.09
N MET A 194 -21.00 -5.48 8.74
CA MET A 194 -22.12 -5.20 9.65
C MET A 194 -22.13 -6.16 10.85
N LEU A 195 -21.78 -7.43 10.63
CA LEU A 195 -21.62 -8.41 11.70
C LEU A 195 -20.53 -7.99 12.69
N ASN A 196 -19.39 -7.47 12.21
CA ASN A 196 -18.33 -6.96 13.06
C ASN A 196 -18.82 -5.84 13.98
N THR A 197 -19.49 -4.82 13.41
CA THR A 197 -20.14 -3.76 14.21
C THR A 197 -21.10 -4.35 15.23
N SER A 198 -21.95 -5.29 14.81
CA SER A 198 -23.00 -5.86 15.66
C SER A 198 -22.46 -6.66 16.86
N LEU A 199 -21.36 -7.40 16.67
CA LEU A 199 -20.79 -8.23 17.73
C LEU A 199 -19.90 -7.43 18.69
N HIS A 200 -19.14 -6.46 18.16
CA HIS A 200 -18.03 -5.84 18.88
C HIS A 200 -18.27 -4.40 19.31
N ASN A 201 -19.20 -3.66 18.71
CA ASN A 201 -19.52 -2.31 19.17
C ASN A 201 -20.34 -2.36 20.48
N PRO A 202 -19.87 -1.77 21.59
CA PRO A 202 -20.59 -1.77 22.87
C PRO A 202 -21.97 -1.08 22.82
N ASN A 203 -22.20 -0.19 21.84
CA ASN A 203 -23.47 0.51 21.65
C ASN A 203 -24.54 -0.37 20.99
N VAL A 204 -24.15 -1.51 20.39
CA VAL A 204 -25.10 -2.48 19.83
C VAL A 204 -25.50 -3.46 20.92
N ARG A 205 -26.79 -3.42 21.31
CA ARG A 205 -27.35 -4.30 22.34
C ARG A 205 -27.72 -5.68 21.79
N ASP A 206 -28.19 -5.73 20.55
CA ASP A 206 -28.66 -6.94 19.89
C ASP A 206 -27.49 -7.61 19.14
N LYS A 207 -26.91 -8.65 19.74
CA LYS A 207 -25.80 -9.39 19.16
C LYS A 207 -26.33 -10.64 18.46
N PRO A 208 -26.32 -10.70 17.11
CA PRO A 208 -26.87 -11.84 16.39
C PRO A 208 -26.05 -13.11 16.70
N GLY A 209 -26.75 -14.19 17.02
CA GLY A 209 -26.16 -15.54 17.06
C GLY A 209 -25.87 -16.07 15.65
N LEU A 210 -25.15 -17.18 15.57
CA LEU A 210 -24.80 -17.82 14.30
C LEU A 210 -26.04 -18.16 13.45
N GLU A 211 -27.06 -18.79 14.04
CA GLU A 211 -28.28 -19.18 13.33
C GLU A 211 -28.99 -17.98 12.69
N ARG A 212 -28.96 -16.84 13.38
CA ARG A 212 -29.51 -15.57 12.86
C ARG A 212 -28.66 -15.05 11.71
N PHE A 213 -27.34 -15.10 11.81
CA PHE A 213 -26.46 -14.71 10.70
C PHE A 213 -26.69 -15.58 9.46
N VAL A 214 -26.88 -16.89 9.62
CA VAL A 214 -27.24 -17.80 8.53
C VAL A 214 -28.60 -17.42 7.93
N ALA A 215 -29.61 -17.19 8.76
CA ALA A 215 -30.95 -16.81 8.32
C ALA A 215 -30.98 -15.46 7.56
N MET A 216 -30.19 -14.48 8.01
CA MET A 216 -30.09 -13.15 7.39
C MET A 216 -29.45 -13.19 5.99
N ASN A 217 -28.67 -14.22 5.67
CA ASN A 217 -27.99 -14.38 4.38
C ASN A 217 -28.61 -15.49 3.51
N ARG A 218 -29.85 -15.91 3.79
CA ARG A 218 -30.58 -16.84 2.90
C ARG A 218 -30.88 -16.19 1.56
N GLY A 219 -30.77 -16.95 0.49
CA GLY A 219 -31.02 -16.49 -0.88
C GLY A 219 -29.96 -15.54 -1.46
N ILE A 220 -28.86 -15.26 -0.74
CA ILE A 220 -27.84 -14.29 -1.15
C ILE A 220 -27.06 -14.72 -2.40
N ASN A 221 -27.04 -16.02 -2.72
CA ASN A 221 -26.27 -16.59 -3.80
C ASN A 221 -27.13 -16.73 -5.07
N GLU A 222 -27.53 -15.60 -5.67
CA GLU A 222 -28.43 -15.54 -6.83
C GLU A 222 -29.80 -16.22 -6.60
N GLY A 223 -30.38 -16.01 -5.42
CA GLY A 223 -31.63 -16.64 -4.99
C GLY A 223 -31.44 -18.00 -4.30
N GLY A 224 -30.22 -18.56 -4.31
CA GLY A 224 -29.84 -19.75 -3.55
C GLY A 224 -29.17 -19.45 -2.21
N ASP A 225 -29.01 -20.47 -1.38
CA ASP A 225 -28.31 -20.38 -0.09
C ASP A 225 -26.82 -20.70 -0.24
N LEU A 226 -25.97 -20.04 0.56
CA LEU A 226 -24.57 -20.42 0.73
C LEU A 226 -24.44 -21.61 1.69
N PRO A 227 -23.37 -22.42 1.58
CA PRO A 227 -23.12 -23.51 2.52
C PRO A 227 -23.10 -23.01 3.97
N GLU A 228 -23.84 -23.68 4.87
CA GLU A 228 -23.92 -23.27 6.28
C GLU A 228 -22.54 -23.27 6.96
N GLU A 229 -21.69 -24.24 6.61
CA GLU A 229 -20.32 -24.34 7.12
C GLU A 229 -19.48 -23.11 6.73
N LEU A 230 -19.65 -22.59 5.51
CA LEU A 230 -18.98 -21.35 5.07
C LEU A 230 -19.42 -20.19 5.96
N LEU A 231 -20.72 -19.96 6.11
CA LEU A 231 -21.26 -18.86 6.92
C LEU A 231 -20.86 -18.98 8.40
N ARG A 232 -20.80 -20.21 8.93
CA ARG A 232 -20.29 -20.52 10.26
C ARG A 232 -18.83 -20.11 10.43
N ASN A 233 -17.97 -20.48 9.49
CA ASN A 233 -16.56 -20.13 9.51
C ASN A 233 -16.35 -18.60 9.45
N LEU A 234 -17.14 -17.88 8.64
CA LEU A 234 -17.09 -16.41 8.59
C LEU A 234 -17.54 -15.78 9.92
N TYR A 235 -18.66 -16.25 10.47
CA TYR A 235 -19.20 -15.77 11.74
C TYR A 235 -18.22 -15.99 12.90
N ASP A 236 -17.70 -17.21 13.04
CA ASP A 236 -16.78 -17.56 14.12
C ASP A 236 -15.47 -16.78 14.00
N SER A 237 -14.97 -16.55 12.78
CA SER A 237 -13.78 -15.72 12.56
C SER A 237 -13.98 -14.29 13.06
N ILE A 238 -15.09 -13.64 12.70
CA ILE A 238 -15.40 -12.28 13.19
C ILE A 238 -15.63 -12.29 14.68
N ARG A 239 -16.40 -13.23 15.21
CA ARG A 239 -16.70 -13.33 16.66
C ARG A 239 -15.42 -13.46 17.49
N ASN A 240 -14.45 -14.23 17.02
CA ASN A 240 -13.20 -14.48 17.73
C ASN A 240 -12.24 -13.29 17.66
N GLU A 241 -12.16 -12.60 16.51
CA GLU A 241 -11.28 -11.45 16.34
C GLU A 241 -11.99 -10.34 15.54
N PRO A 242 -12.19 -9.13 16.08
CA PRO A 242 -12.74 -8.02 15.30
C PRO A 242 -11.80 -7.62 14.15
N PHE A 243 -12.30 -6.88 13.16
CA PHE A 243 -11.43 -6.24 12.18
C PHE A 243 -10.43 -5.31 12.89
N LYS A 244 -9.15 -5.44 12.54
CA LYS A 244 -8.10 -4.54 13.01
C LYS A 244 -7.94 -3.44 12.00
N ILE A 245 -8.08 -2.21 12.47
CA ILE A 245 -7.99 -1.05 11.60
C ILE A 245 -6.73 -0.27 11.93
N PRO A 246 -5.90 0.00 10.91
CA PRO A 246 -4.69 0.76 11.14
C PRO A 246 -5.05 2.23 11.38
N GLU A 247 -4.36 2.85 12.34
CA GLU A 247 -4.65 4.25 12.75
C GLU A 247 -6.12 4.42 13.21
N ASP A 248 -6.63 3.45 13.98
CA ASP A 248 -8.01 3.45 14.50
C ASP A 248 -8.26 4.60 15.48
N ASP A 249 -9.18 5.48 15.12
CA ASP A 249 -9.69 6.61 15.91
C ASP A 249 -11.08 6.32 16.51
N GLY A 250 -11.58 5.09 16.36
CA GLY A 250 -12.89 4.64 16.86
C GLY A 250 -14.09 5.04 15.99
N ASN A 251 -13.87 5.82 14.92
CA ASN A 251 -14.92 6.28 14.01
C ASN A 251 -14.95 5.50 12.69
N ASP A 252 -14.27 4.35 12.63
CA ASP A 252 -14.25 3.57 11.40
C ASP A 252 -15.62 3.04 10.98
N LEU A 253 -15.83 2.91 9.66
CA LEU A 253 -17.03 2.30 9.11
C LEU A 253 -17.26 0.90 9.67
N THR A 254 -16.22 0.08 9.86
CA THR A 254 -16.40 -1.29 10.39
C THR A 254 -16.90 -1.36 11.83
N HIS A 255 -16.81 -0.24 12.57
CA HIS A 255 -17.36 -0.07 13.91
C HIS A 255 -18.67 0.71 13.93
N THR A 256 -19.01 1.42 12.86
CA THR A 256 -20.17 2.34 12.80
C THR A 256 -21.21 1.93 11.74
N PHE A 257 -21.05 0.77 11.11
CA PHE A 257 -22.00 0.22 10.13
C PHE A 257 -23.18 -0.44 10.85
N PHE A 258 -24.11 0.39 11.35
CA PHE A 258 -25.30 -0.08 12.04
C PHE A 258 -26.40 -0.49 11.07
N ASN A 259 -27.20 -1.49 11.45
CA ASN A 259 -28.46 -1.76 10.79
C ASN A 259 -29.41 -0.54 10.98
N PRO A 260 -29.81 0.16 9.89
CA PRO A 260 -30.68 1.33 10.00
C PRO A 260 -32.13 0.95 10.32
N ASP A 261 -32.54 -0.28 10.03
CA ASP A 261 -33.92 -0.71 10.18
C ASP A 261 -34.26 -0.99 11.65
N ARG A 262 -35.34 -0.36 12.13
CA ARG A 262 -35.88 -0.61 13.47
C ARG A 262 -37.40 -0.69 13.42
N GLU A 263 -37.92 -1.71 14.07
CA GLU A 263 -39.35 -1.93 14.23
C GLU A 263 -39.73 -1.83 15.72
N GLY A 264 -40.89 -1.23 16.01
CA GLY A 264 -41.37 -1.11 17.37
C GLY A 264 -42.56 -0.17 17.52
N TRP A 265 -43.26 -0.31 18.64
CA TRP A 265 -44.38 0.56 18.98
C TRP A 265 -43.89 1.89 19.53
N LEU A 266 -44.32 2.99 18.92
CA LEU A 266 -44.00 4.35 19.35
C LEU A 266 -45.28 5.14 19.61
N LEU A 267 -45.29 5.90 20.71
CA LEU A 267 -46.29 6.93 20.96
C LEU A 267 -45.75 8.26 20.41
N LYS A 268 -46.53 8.92 19.55
CA LYS A 268 -46.19 10.22 18.97
C LYS A 268 -47.23 11.27 19.38
N LEU A 269 -46.77 12.44 19.83
CA LEU A 269 -47.63 13.61 20.02
C LEU A 269 -48.13 14.09 18.65
N GLY A 270 -49.45 14.19 18.50
CA GLY A 270 -50.06 14.78 17.31
C GLY A 270 -49.66 16.24 17.16
N GLY A 271 -49.48 16.70 15.93
CA GLY A 271 -49.25 18.12 15.64
C GLY A 271 -50.48 18.98 15.97
N PRO A 272 -50.34 20.33 15.94
CA PRO A 272 -51.48 21.23 16.14
C PRO A 272 -52.61 20.88 15.18
N LEU A 273 -53.81 20.67 15.73
CA LEU A 273 -55.01 20.46 14.92
C LEU A 273 -55.26 21.73 14.09
N PRO A 274 -55.56 21.62 12.78
CA PRO A 274 -55.94 22.77 11.98
C PRO A 274 -57.17 23.44 12.60
N PRO A 275 -57.26 24.78 12.62
CA PRO A 275 -58.42 25.46 13.17
C PRO A 275 -59.67 25.02 12.42
N LEU A 276 -60.69 24.60 13.17
CA LEU A 276 -61.98 24.24 12.63
C LEU A 276 -62.54 25.45 11.84
N PRO A 277 -63.12 25.24 10.64
CA PRO A 277 -63.73 26.33 9.91
C PRO A 277 -64.86 26.92 10.76
N PHE A 278 -64.73 28.20 11.11
CA PHE A 278 -65.82 29.00 11.66
C PHE A 278 -66.97 28.96 10.64
N GLN A 279 -68.01 28.17 10.91
CA GLN A 279 -69.30 28.36 10.25
C GLN A 279 -69.88 29.67 10.78
N GLY A 280 -69.81 30.72 9.96
CA GLY A 280 -70.52 31.96 10.21
C GLY A 280 -72.02 31.68 10.31
N ALA A 281 -72.63 32.00 11.45
CA ALA A 281 -74.06 32.14 11.56
C ALA A 281 -74.48 33.33 10.69
N GLY A 282 -75.40 33.10 9.76
CA GLY A 282 -76.05 34.13 8.96
C GLY A 282 -77.00 35.01 9.76
#